data_AF-M2YSZ8-F1
#
_entry.id   AF-M2YSZ8-F1
#
_cell.length_a   1.000
_cell.length_b   1.000
_cell.length_c   1.000
_cell.angle_alpha   90.00
_cell.angle_beta   90.00
_cell.angle_gamma   90.00
#
_symmetry.space_group_name_H-M   'P 1'
#
loop_
_entity.id
_entity.type
_entity.pdbx_description
1 polymer ?
#
loop_
_entity_poly.entity_id
_entity_poly.type
_entity_poly.pdbx_seq_one_letter_code
_entity_poly.pdbx_strand_id
1 'polypeptide(L)'
;MVPRYELVTYSCLHFTIYSVSDTPSPIPDDDSLFGLWTKPTVKYRHNNWRCARPECQNIQDWPTRIDAAVQNIRQYLESTSEQYENVGYEYHGIHVAIKAHWSRPDIKYISLAHEQFGIRTCDWWDDPFFDRWHEICDLLGEIQGFITEGLDDSAIMSVANRINKCRGLLGRIERRMQKLMLGVKQLKQNEDDYGPWARSVQKPASASKKEGPMQPTAMLASIVLEKWMKRQAGFLDYFQLRDADRVDG
;
A
#
# COMPACT_ATOMS: atom_id res chain seq x y z
N MET A 1 2.03 0.31 -26.64
CA MET A 1 2.94 0.50 -25.50
C MET A 1 2.11 0.88 -24.29
N VAL A 2 2.35 0.29 -23.12
CA VAL A 2 1.71 0.74 -21.87
C VAL A 2 2.38 2.06 -21.47
N PRO A 3 1.63 3.15 -21.22
CA PRO A 3 2.21 4.42 -20.82
C PRO A 3 3.01 4.25 -19.52
N ARG A 4 4.20 4.87 -19.47
CA ARG A 4 5.07 4.87 -18.30
C ARG A 4 4.86 6.19 -17.57
N TYR A 5 4.58 6.15 -16.29
CA TYR A 5 4.38 7.37 -15.51
C TYR A 5 5.56 7.65 -14.59
N GLU A 6 5.87 8.92 -14.37
CA GLU A 6 6.87 9.37 -13.39
C GLU A 6 6.21 10.27 -12.35
N LEU A 7 6.57 10.05 -11.08
CA LEU A 7 6.26 11.00 -10.01
C LEU A 7 7.38 12.03 -9.94
N VAL A 8 7.04 13.29 -10.20
CA VAL A 8 7.96 14.40 -10.09
C VAL A 8 7.53 15.34 -8.99
N THR A 9 8.46 15.64 -8.08
CA THR A 9 8.24 16.49 -6.92
C THR A 9 9.15 17.71 -6.96
N TYR A 10 8.72 18.79 -6.31
CA TYR A 10 9.42 20.07 -6.28
C TYR A 10 9.66 20.54 -4.84
N SER A 11 10.62 21.44 -4.62
CA SER A 11 10.89 22.00 -3.28
C SER A 11 9.74 22.83 -2.72
N CYS A 12 8.83 23.32 -3.58
CA CYS A 12 7.58 23.96 -3.18
C CYS A 12 6.47 22.98 -2.74
N LEU A 13 6.76 21.70 -2.49
CA LEU A 13 5.78 20.67 -2.13
C LEU A 13 4.71 20.37 -3.19
N HIS A 14 4.74 20.99 -4.37
CA HIS A 14 3.99 20.48 -5.51
C HIS A 14 4.60 19.20 -6.05
N PHE A 15 3.75 18.38 -6.64
CA PHE A 15 4.13 17.17 -7.34
C PHE A 15 3.14 16.91 -8.47
N THR A 16 3.58 16.13 -9.44
CA THR A 16 2.76 15.72 -10.59
C THR A 16 3.17 14.32 -11.01
N ILE A 17 2.19 13.52 -11.40
CA ILE A 17 2.33 12.24 -12.07
C ILE A 17 2.05 12.47 -13.54
N TYR A 18 3.07 12.38 -14.39
CA TYR A 18 2.92 12.61 -15.83
C TYR A 18 3.44 11.42 -16.65
N SER A 19 2.96 11.33 -17.89
CA SER A 19 3.38 10.29 -18.82
C SER A 19 4.74 10.59 -19.43
N VAL A 20 5.65 9.62 -19.34
CA VAL A 20 6.94 9.61 -20.03
C VAL A 20 6.78 8.83 -21.31
N SER A 21 6.34 9.52 -22.35
CA SER A 21 6.26 9.01 -23.71
C SER A 21 6.75 10.06 -24.69
N ASP A 22 7.46 9.63 -25.75
CA ASP A 22 7.95 10.53 -26.81
C ASP A 22 6.79 11.19 -27.57
N THR A 23 5.60 10.58 -27.52
CA THR A 23 4.35 11.17 -28.00
C THR A 23 3.54 11.73 -26.83
N PRO A 24 2.90 12.91 -26.95
CA PRO A 24 2.01 13.44 -25.94
C PRO A 24 0.96 12.41 -25.54
N SER A 25 0.85 12.12 -24.25
CA SER A 25 -0.19 11.21 -23.76
C SER A 25 -1.56 11.90 -23.87
N PRO A 26 -2.60 11.21 -24.35
CA PRO A 26 -3.96 11.74 -24.31
C PRO A 26 -4.52 11.80 -22.88
N ILE A 27 -3.83 11.19 -21.91
CA ILE A 27 -4.25 11.15 -20.50
C ILE A 27 -3.63 12.34 -19.78
N PRO A 28 -4.45 13.19 -19.12
CA PRO A 28 -3.96 14.35 -18.40
C PRO A 28 -3.09 13.94 -17.21
N ASP A 29 -2.18 14.83 -16.85
CA ASP A 29 -1.34 14.73 -15.66
C ASP A 29 -2.19 14.64 -14.39
N ASP A 30 -1.62 14.06 -13.32
CA ASP A 30 -2.27 13.94 -12.02
C ASP A 30 -1.49 14.64 -10.93
N ASP A 31 -2.14 15.55 -10.20
CA ASP A 31 -1.54 16.23 -9.05
C ASP A 31 -2.03 15.64 -7.71
N SER A 32 -2.67 14.47 -7.73
CA SER A 32 -3.15 13.76 -6.54
C SER A 32 -2.33 12.50 -6.25
N LEU A 33 -2.11 12.18 -4.97
CA LEU A 33 -1.50 10.91 -4.57
C LEU A 33 -2.38 9.71 -4.98
N PHE A 34 -3.70 9.88 -5.01
CA PHE A 34 -4.61 8.84 -5.49
C PHE A 34 -4.44 8.52 -6.98
N GLY A 35 -3.86 9.45 -7.75
CA GLY A 35 -3.44 9.21 -9.12
C GLY A 35 -2.46 8.04 -9.26
N LEU A 36 -1.68 7.72 -8.21
CA LEU A 36 -0.75 6.58 -8.21
C LEU A 36 -1.46 5.25 -8.50
N TRP A 37 -2.71 5.08 -8.09
CA TRP A 37 -3.49 3.86 -8.32
C TRP A 37 -3.84 3.61 -9.78
N THR A 38 -4.11 4.68 -10.53
CA THR A 38 -4.50 4.59 -11.95
C THR A 38 -3.31 4.77 -12.89
N LYS A 39 -2.24 5.42 -12.40
CA LYS A 39 -1.02 5.78 -13.14
C LYS A 39 0.21 5.26 -12.37
N PRO A 40 0.42 3.93 -12.31
CA PRO A 40 1.53 3.36 -11.56
C PRO A 40 2.85 3.90 -12.08
N THR A 41 3.62 4.51 -11.18
CA THR A 41 4.85 5.20 -11.55
C THR A 41 6.00 4.20 -11.69
N VAL A 42 6.86 4.39 -12.67
CA VAL A 42 8.07 3.57 -12.85
C VAL A 42 9.29 4.18 -12.18
N LYS A 43 9.27 5.50 -11.97
CA LYS A 43 10.37 6.26 -11.39
C LYS A 43 9.86 7.46 -10.60
N TYR A 44 10.67 7.85 -9.63
CA TYR A 44 10.50 9.04 -8.82
C TYR A 44 11.66 9.99 -9.09
N ARG A 45 11.36 11.28 -9.30
CA ARG A 45 12.34 12.35 -9.46
C ARG A 45 12.01 13.50 -8.50
N HIS A 46 13.02 13.96 -7.78
CA HIS A 46 12.94 15.17 -7.00
C HIS A 46 13.68 16.31 -7.70
N ASN A 47 13.04 17.47 -7.78
CA ASN A 47 13.64 18.71 -8.23
C ASN A 47 13.79 19.66 -7.03
N ASN A 48 15.01 20.15 -6.81
CA ASN A 48 15.33 21.05 -5.70
C ASN A 48 14.84 22.50 -5.95
N TRP A 49 14.34 22.79 -7.14
CA TRP A 49 13.75 24.08 -7.50
C TRP A 49 12.22 24.07 -7.35
N ARG A 50 11.64 25.26 -7.23
CA ARG A 50 10.18 25.46 -7.20
C ARG A 50 9.59 25.26 -8.59
N CYS A 51 8.36 24.77 -8.67
CA CYS A 51 7.66 24.65 -9.96
C CYS A 51 7.29 26.03 -10.52
N ALA A 52 6.94 26.09 -11.81
CA ALA A 52 6.61 27.33 -12.50
C ALA A 52 5.24 27.95 -12.13
N ARG A 53 4.46 27.33 -11.24
CA ARG A 53 3.13 27.84 -10.87
C ARG A 53 3.22 29.14 -10.07
N PRO A 54 2.36 30.15 -10.34
CA PRO A 54 2.42 31.45 -9.67
C PRO A 54 2.41 31.37 -8.14
N GLU A 55 1.57 30.51 -7.56
CA GLU A 55 1.43 30.28 -6.13
C GLU A 55 2.67 29.63 -5.47
N CYS A 56 3.68 29.26 -6.27
CA CYS A 56 4.95 28.73 -5.78
C CYS A 56 6.09 29.74 -5.83
N GLN A 57 5.91 30.89 -6.47
CA GLN A 57 7.01 31.85 -6.62
C GLN A 57 7.35 32.53 -5.28
N ASN A 58 6.33 32.86 -4.47
CA ASN A 58 6.50 33.50 -3.16
C ASN A 58 5.60 32.84 -2.10
N ILE A 59 6.05 31.71 -1.54
CA ILE A 59 5.33 30.99 -0.50
C ILE A 59 5.52 31.72 0.83
N GLN A 60 4.45 32.30 1.37
CA GLN A 60 4.44 33.00 2.66
C GLN A 60 4.01 32.10 3.82
N ASP A 61 3.08 31.16 3.56
CA ASP A 61 2.50 30.29 4.56
C ASP A 61 2.97 28.83 4.39
N TRP A 62 4.21 28.58 4.81
CA TRP A 62 4.79 27.24 4.84
C TRP A 62 4.10 26.29 5.83
N PRO A 63 3.73 26.70 7.06
CA PRO A 63 3.06 25.83 8.00
C PRO A 63 1.80 25.17 7.43
N THR A 64 0.88 25.96 6.86
CA THR A 64 -0.36 25.43 6.27
C THR A 64 -0.09 24.48 5.10
N ARG A 65 0.91 24.81 4.26
CA ARG A 65 1.26 23.98 3.11
C ARG A 65 1.91 22.65 3.50
N ILE A 66 2.72 22.66 4.54
CA ILE A 66 3.34 21.46 5.13
C ILE A 66 2.25 20.59 5.75
N ASP A 67 1.36 21.16 6.56
CA ASP A 67 0.28 20.39 7.20
C ASP A 67 -0.64 19.76 6.15
N ALA A 68 -1.06 20.51 5.14
CA ALA A 68 -1.86 19.97 4.04
C ALA A 68 -1.17 18.80 3.31
N ALA A 69 0.14 18.89 3.10
CA ALA A 69 0.91 17.81 2.46
C ALA A 69 1.05 16.58 3.37
N VAL A 70 1.25 16.77 4.68
CA VAL A 70 1.29 15.69 5.68
C VAL A 70 -0.05 15.00 5.78
N GLN A 71 -1.15 15.76 5.86
CA GLN A 71 -2.52 15.24 5.87
C GLN A 71 -2.81 14.41 4.63
N ASN A 72 -2.42 14.90 3.45
CA ASN A 72 -2.62 14.16 2.20
C ASN A 72 -1.87 12.82 2.18
N ILE A 73 -0.65 12.77 2.73
CA ILE A 73 0.10 11.51 2.89
C ILE A 73 -0.62 10.56 3.86
N ARG A 74 -1.08 11.05 5.01
CA ARG A 74 -1.77 10.25 6.01
C ARG A 74 -3.06 9.64 5.46
N GLN A 75 -3.91 10.45 4.85
CA GLN A 75 -5.14 10.00 4.19
C GLN A 75 -4.87 8.95 3.11
N TYR A 76 -3.80 9.11 2.33
CA TYR A 76 -3.43 8.11 1.33
C TYR A 76 -2.98 6.78 1.97
N LEU A 77 -2.20 6.83 3.06
CA LEU A 77 -1.77 5.62 3.78
C LEU A 77 -2.96 4.87 4.39
N GLU A 78 -3.89 5.59 5.01
CA GLU A 78 -5.13 5.05 5.54
C GLU A 78 -5.93 4.33 4.45
N SER A 79 -6.25 5.03 3.35
CA SER A 79 -6.97 4.41 2.22
C SER A 79 -6.23 3.22 1.61
N THR A 80 -4.90 3.28 1.52
CA THR A 80 -4.10 2.15 1.01
C THR A 80 -4.13 0.96 1.96
N SER A 81 -4.17 1.21 3.26
CA SER A 81 -4.28 0.15 4.27
C SER A 81 -5.63 -0.58 4.21
N GLU A 82 -6.73 0.15 4.01
CA GLU A 82 -8.05 -0.43 3.77
C GLU A 82 -8.06 -1.30 2.51
N GLN A 83 -7.39 -0.85 1.44
CA GLN A 83 -7.24 -1.67 0.23
C GLN A 83 -6.44 -2.95 0.49
N TYR A 84 -5.37 -2.88 1.28
CA TYR A 84 -4.59 -4.05 1.67
C TYR A 84 -5.44 -5.06 2.43
N GLU A 85 -6.24 -4.59 3.39
CA GLU A 85 -7.18 -5.41 4.15
C GLU A 85 -8.21 -6.08 3.22
N ASN A 86 -8.85 -5.31 2.34
CA ASN A 86 -9.83 -5.84 1.39
C ASN A 86 -9.24 -6.94 0.50
N VAL A 87 -8.04 -6.72 -0.05
CA VAL A 87 -7.34 -7.72 -0.88
C VAL A 87 -7.02 -9.00 -0.10
N GLY A 88 -6.65 -8.87 1.18
CA GLY A 88 -6.43 -10.01 2.06
C GLY A 88 -7.71 -10.80 2.33
N TYR A 89 -8.83 -10.13 2.65
CA TYR A 89 -10.12 -10.81 2.82
C TYR A 89 -10.54 -11.54 1.56
N GLU A 90 -10.40 -10.90 0.40
CA GLU A 90 -10.67 -11.53 -0.89
C GLU A 90 -9.83 -12.80 -1.07
N TYR A 91 -8.54 -12.75 -0.78
CA TYR A 91 -7.66 -13.92 -0.84
C TYR A 91 -8.11 -15.04 0.11
N HIS A 92 -8.48 -14.71 1.35
CA HIS A 92 -8.91 -15.71 2.33
C HIS A 92 -10.25 -16.34 1.95
N GLY A 93 -11.13 -15.60 1.25
CA GLY A 93 -12.39 -16.10 0.71
C GLY A 93 -12.24 -17.13 -0.42
N ILE A 94 -11.09 -17.18 -1.11
CA ILE A 94 -10.86 -18.13 -2.21
C ILE A 94 -10.73 -19.55 -1.65
N HIS A 95 -11.34 -20.51 -2.35
CA HIS A 95 -11.35 -21.91 -1.98
C HIS A 95 -9.94 -22.49 -1.79
N VAL A 96 -9.74 -23.23 -0.70
CA VAL A 96 -8.42 -23.75 -0.29
C VAL A 96 -7.75 -24.62 -1.36
N ALA A 97 -8.52 -25.46 -2.07
CA ALA A 97 -8.00 -26.30 -3.15
C ALA A 97 -7.47 -25.48 -4.34
N ILE A 98 -8.09 -24.33 -4.65
CA ILE A 98 -7.61 -23.41 -5.69
C ILE A 98 -6.27 -22.81 -5.23
N LYS A 99 -6.22 -22.29 -4.01
CA LYS A 99 -4.99 -21.72 -3.43
C LYS A 99 -3.84 -22.72 -3.46
N ALA A 100 -4.07 -23.95 -3.01
CA ALA A 100 -3.06 -25.00 -2.96
C ALA A 100 -2.60 -25.49 -4.35
N HIS A 101 -3.49 -25.53 -5.34
CA HIS A 101 -3.13 -25.99 -6.69
C HIS A 101 -2.27 -24.97 -7.44
N TRP A 102 -2.56 -23.69 -7.23
CA TRP A 102 -1.97 -22.56 -7.96
C TRP A 102 -0.88 -21.82 -7.19
N SER A 103 -0.53 -22.22 -5.97
CA SER A 103 0.55 -21.63 -5.16
C SER A 103 1.97 -21.96 -5.66
N ARG A 104 2.14 -22.28 -6.95
CA ARG A 104 3.43 -22.70 -7.49
C ARG A 104 4.36 -21.49 -7.66
N PRO A 105 5.68 -21.63 -7.42
CA PRO A 105 6.63 -20.52 -7.45
C PRO A 105 6.77 -19.82 -8.82
N ASP A 106 6.44 -20.51 -9.91
CA ASP A 106 6.52 -20.02 -11.28
C ASP A 106 5.41 -19.01 -11.62
N ILE A 107 4.32 -18.98 -10.86
CA ILE A 107 3.22 -18.03 -11.07
C ILE A 107 3.46 -16.79 -10.21
N LYS A 108 4.34 -15.92 -10.71
CA LYS A 108 4.96 -14.80 -9.98
C LYS A 108 4.03 -14.00 -9.06
N TYR A 109 2.85 -13.60 -9.53
CA TYR A 109 1.95 -12.75 -8.72
C TYR A 109 1.08 -13.56 -7.76
N ILE A 110 0.63 -14.76 -8.16
CA ILE A 110 -0.08 -15.68 -7.26
C ILE A 110 0.82 -16.10 -6.11
N SER A 111 2.07 -16.47 -6.40
CA SER A 111 3.05 -16.84 -5.37
C SER A 111 3.31 -15.69 -4.39
N LEU A 112 3.40 -14.45 -4.87
CA LEU A 112 3.54 -13.27 -4.00
C LEU A 112 2.33 -13.09 -3.06
N ALA A 113 1.11 -13.21 -3.58
CA ALA A 113 -0.11 -13.11 -2.77
C ALA A 113 -0.20 -14.25 -1.75
N HIS A 114 0.15 -15.47 -2.16
CA HIS A 114 0.18 -16.63 -1.30
C HIS A 114 1.20 -16.50 -0.17
N GLU A 115 2.40 -16.03 -0.48
CA GLU A 115 3.43 -15.72 0.52
C GLU A 115 2.91 -14.69 1.53
N GLN A 116 2.36 -13.57 1.05
CA GLN A 116 1.96 -12.46 1.91
C GLN A 116 0.76 -12.78 2.81
N PHE A 117 -0.27 -13.47 2.29
CA PHE A 117 -1.54 -13.69 2.99
C PHE A 117 -1.73 -15.14 3.47
N GLY A 118 -1.03 -16.11 2.87
CA GLY A 118 -1.18 -17.53 3.15
C GLY A 118 -0.06 -18.16 3.97
N ILE A 119 1.13 -17.56 3.99
CA ILE A 119 2.33 -18.14 4.63
C ILE A 119 2.86 -17.23 5.75
N ARG A 120 3.03 -15.93 5.48
CA ARG A 120 3.57 -15.00 6.47
C ARG A 120 2.65 -14.85 7.67
N THR A 121 3.21 -15.14 8.84
CA THR A 121 2.50 -15.14 10.13
C THR A 121 3.24 -14.36 11.21
N CYS A 122 4.24 -13.56 10.82
CA CYS A 122 4.95 -12.63 11.70
C CYS A 122 4.09 -11.40 12.04
N ASP A 123 4.51 -10.67 13.08
CA ASP A 123 3.93 -9.37 13.42
C ASP A 123 4.24 -8.32 12.36
N TRP A 124 3.48 -7.21 12.36
CA TRP A 124 3.53 -6.22 11.28
C TRP A 124 4.86 -5.47 11.24
N TRP A 125 5.43 -5.22 12.42
CA TRP A 125 6.74 -4.59 12.57
C TRP A 125 7.86 -5.40 11.92
N ASP A 126 7.73 -6.72 11.94
CA ASP A 126 8.72 -7.67 11.41
C ASP A 126 8.41 -8.14 9.98
N ASP A 127 7.35 -7.61 9.35
CA ASP A 127 7.00 -7.99 7.98
C ASP A 127 7.60 -7.00 6.96
N PRO A 128 8.58 -7.43 6.13
CA PRO A 128 9.20 -6.61 5.09
C PRO A 128 8.25 -5.91 4.11
N PHE A 129 6.98 -6.35 4.04
CA PHE A 129 5.96 -5.64 3.29
C PHE A 129 5.73 -4.22 3.85
N PHE A 130 5.75 -4.04 5.17
CA PHE A 130 5.47 -2.79 5.86
C PHE A 130 6.70 -1.88 6.06
N ASP A 131 7.92 -2.33 5.71
CA ASP A 131 9.16 -1.54 5.84
C ASP A 131 9.03 -0.09 5.32
N ARG A 132 8.33 0.10 4.20
CA ARG A 132 8.15 1.43 3.61
C ARG A 132 7.10 2.27 4.33
N TRP A 133 6.11 1.65 4.95
CA TRP A 133 5.21 2.35 5.86
C TRP A 133 5.96 2.81 7.10
N HIS A 134 6.78 1.95 7.72
CA HIS A 134 7.63 2.32 8.85
C HIS A 134 8.50 3.53 8.52
N GLU A 135 9.20 3.48 7.38
CA GLU A 135 10.05 4.59 6.93
C GLU A 135 9.25 5.89 6.72
N ILE A 136 8.01 5.83 6.24
CA ILE A 136 7.16 7.02 6.12
C ILE A 136 6.75 7.54 7.49
N CYS A 137 6.33 6.67 8.41
CA CYS A 137 5.94 7.06 9.77
C CYS A 137 7.10 7.73 10.52
N ASP A 138 8.33 7.25 10.36
CA ASP A 138 9.52 7.86 10.94
C ASP A 138 9.79 9.24 10.35
N LEU A 139 9.73 9.38 9.02
CA LEU A 139 9.88 10.67 8.35
C LEU A 139 8.81 11.68 8.79
N LEU A 140 7.57 11.23 8.99
CA LEU A 140 6.49 12.08 9.50
C LEU A 140 6.74 12.50 10.96
N GLY A 141 7.33 11.63 11.79
CA GLY A 141 7.77 11.98 13.14
C GLY A 141 8.89 13.03 13.13
N GLU A 142 9.88 12.88 12.25
CA GLU A 142 10.95 13.89 12.06
C GLU A 142 10.37 15.24 11.61
N ILE A 143 9.41 15.24 10.68
CA ILE A 143 8.72 16.47 10.23
C ILE A 143 8.03 17.17 11.41
N GLN A 144 7.36 16.40 12.28
CA GLN A 144 6.71 16.96 13.46
C GLN A 144 7.73 17.61 14.40
N GLY A 145 8.91 17.01 14.59
CA GLY A 145 10.01 17.61 15.35
C GLY A 145 10.42 18.99 14.83
N PHE A 146 10.62 19.12 13.51
CA PHE A 146 10.92 20.43 12.89
C PHE A 146 9.81 21.45 13.08
N ILE A 147 8.54 21.03 13.03
CA ILE A 147 7.40 21.95 13.25
C ILE A 147 7.40 22.46 14.68
N THR A 148 7.64 21.58 15.66
CA THR A 148 7.67 21.93 17.09
C THR A 148 8.86 22.82 17.45
N GLU A 149 10.02 22.60 16.84
CA GLU A 149 11.23 23.41 17.07
C GLU A 149 11.19 24.79 16.37
N GLY A 150 10.34 24.93 15.33
CA GLY A 150 10.17 26.15 14.55
C GLY A 150 10.73 26.02 13.13
N LEU A 151 10.03 26.63 12.17
CA LEU A 151 10.33 26.53 10.75
C LEU A 151 11.14 27.73 10.24
N ASP A 152 12.46 27.61 10.28
CA ASP A 152 13.36 28.47 9.50
C ASP A 152 13.55 27.94 8.06
N ASP A 153 14.28 28.69 7.22
CA ASP A 153 14.49 28.31 5.81
C ASP A 153 15.18 26.94 5.65
N SER A 154 16.09 26.59 6.56
CA SER A 154 16.79 25.29 6.56
C SER A 154 15.85 24.14 6.93
N ALA A 155 15.04 24.34 7.98
CA ALA A 155 14.00 23.42 8.42
C ALA A 155 12.96 23.21 7.32
N ILE A 156 12.53 24.27 6.64
CA ILE A 156 11.59 24.19 5.50
C ILE A 156 12.14 23.30 4.39
N MET A 157 13.40 23.48 3.98
CA MET A 157 14.01 22.60 2.97
C MET A 157 14.08 21.14 3.45
N SER A 158 14.44 20.94 4.72
CA SER A 158 14.54 19.62 5.33
C SER A 158 13.20 18.90 5.40
N VAL A 159 12.12 19.62 5.75
CA VAL A 159 10.75 19.13 5.76
C VAL A 159 10.28 18.82 4.33
N ALA A 160 10.53 19.72 3.38
CA ALA A 160 10.13 19.52 1.99
C ALA A 160 10.76 18.26 1.37
N ASN A 161 12.05 18.03 1.63
CA ASN A 161 12.75 16.84 1.19
C ASN A 161 12.14 15.56 1.78
N ARG A 162 11.79 15.57 3.08
CA ARG A 162 11.17 14.43 3.76
C ARG A 162 9.78 14.12 3.23
N ILE A 163 8.93 15.14 3.06
CA ILE A 163 7.60 14.99 2.45
C ILE A 163 7.73 14.39 1.05
N ASN A 164 8.64 14.90 0.23
CA ASN A 164 8.85 14.39 -1.11
C ASN A 164 9.41 12.95 -1.12
N LYS A 165 10.27 12.60 -0.16
CA LYS A 165 10.73 11.23 0.06
C LYS A 165 9.56 10.31 0.40
N CYS A 166 8.65 10.72 1.30
CA CYS A 166 7.43 9.96 1.62
C CYS A 166 6.62 9.67 0.35
N ARG A 167 6.39 10.67 -0.51
CA ARG A 167 5.67 10.46 -1.78
C ARG A 167 6.37 9.44 -2.71
N GLY A 168 7.70 9.48 -2.76
CA GLY A 168 8.49 8.49 -3.49
C GLY A 168 8.32 7.06 -2.94
N LEU A 169 8.21 6.91 -1.61
CA LEU A 169 7.95 5.64 -0.94
C LEU A 169 6.52 5.13 -1.19
N LEU A 170 5.52 6.02 -1.18
CA LEU A 170 4.13 5.68 -1.54
C LEU A 170 4.02 5.04 -2.92
N GLY A 171 4.74 5.56 -3.92
CA GLY A 171 4.77 4.92 -5.24
C GLY A 171 5.37 3.50 -5.23
N ARG A 172 6.24 3.16 -4.27
CA ARG A 172 6.77 1.78 -4.12
C ARG A 172 5.75 0.85 -3.47
N ILE A 173 5.07 1.37 -2.45
CA ILE A 173 3.96 0.72 -1.74
C ILE A 173 2.88 0.33 -2.75
N GLU A 174 2.45 1.29 -3.56
CA GLU A 174 1.41 1.11 -4.58
C GLU A 174 1.78 0.00 -5.59
N ARG A 175 3.01 0.02 -6.12
CA ARG A 175 3.49 -1.05 -7.02
C ARG A 175 3.53 -2.43 -6.37
N ARG A 176 3.76 -2.52 -5.05
CA ARG A 176 3.73 -3.78 -4.31
C ARG A 176 2.27 -4.24 -4.15
N MET A 177 1.39 -3.31 -3.80
CA MET A 177 -0.06 -3.52 -3.70
C MET A 177 -0.68 -4.03 -4.99
N GLN A 178 -0.42 -3.39 -6.13
CA GLN A 178 -0.94 -3.84 -7.43
C GLN A 178 -0.55 -5.29 -7.76
N LYS A 179 0.67 -5.71 -7.39
CA LYS A 179 1.11 -7.10 -7.62
C LYS A 179 0.34 -8.10 -6.77
N LEU A 180 0.04 -7.75 -5.51
CA LEU A 180 -0.80 -8.56 -4.64
C LEU A 180 -2.22 -8.65 -5.20
N MET A 181 -2.83 -7.50 -5.55
CA MET A 181 -4.15 -7.42 -6.17
C MET A 181 -4.24 -8.28 -7.43
N LEU A 182 -3.23 -8.23 -8.30
CA LEU A 182 -3.19 -9.04 -9.51
C LEU A 182 -3.10 -10.53 -9.20
N GLY A 183 -2.32 -10.93 -8.20
CA GLY A 183 -2.24 -12.32 -7.75
C GLY A 183 -3.57 -12.84 -7.22
N VAL A 184 -4.25 -12.05 -6.38
CA VAL A 184 -5.59 -12.40 -5.85
C VAL A 184 -6.62 -12.46 -6.96
N LYS A 185 -6.61 -11.51 -7.90
CA LYS A 185 -7.49 -11.51 -9.08
C LYS A 185 -7.30 -12.75 -9.93
N GLN A 186 -6.05 -13.16 -10.18
CA GLN A 186 -5.75 -14.38 -10.95
C GLN A 186 -6.24 -15.64 -10.22
N LEU A 187 -6.09 -15.70 -8.89
CA LEU A 187 -6.64 -16.80 -8.10
C LEU A 187 -8.16 -16.86 -8.16
N LYS A 188 -8.86 -15.71 -8.09
CA LYS A 188 -10.33 -15.65 -8.24
C LYS A 188 -10.77 -16.11 -9.61
N GLN A 189 -10.09 -15.69 -10.68
CA GLN A 189 -10.38 -16.18 -12.03
C GLN A 189 -10.26 -17.71 -12.12
N ASN A 190 -9.21 -18.28 -11.52
CA ASN A 190 -9.08 -19.74 -11.45
C ASN A 190 -10.18 -20.40 -10.60
N GLU A 191 -10.68 -19.73 -9.56
CA GLU A 191 -11.81 -20.24 -8.79
C GLU A 191 -13.12 -20.24 -9.59
N ASP A 192 -13.35 -19.22 -10.41
CA ASP A 192 -14.51 -19.16 -11.29
C ASP A 192 -14.45 -20.30 -12.34
N ASP A 193 -13.28 -20.53 -12.93
CA ASP A 193 -13.06 -21.55 -13.96
C ASP A 193 -13.08 -22.98 -13.39
N TYR A 194 -12.49 -23.20 -12.22
CA TYR A 194 -12.26 -24.53 -11.63
C TYR A 194 -13.05 -24.79 -10.35
N GLY A 195 -14.00 -23.92 -9.98
CA GLY A 195 -14.81 -24.03 -8.77
C GLY A 195 -15.55 -25.37 -8.62
N PRO A 196 -16.17 -25.93 -9.69
CA PRO A 196 -16.79 -27.26 -9.62
C PRO A 196 -15.79 -28.37 -9.26
N TRP A 197 -14.57 -28.30 -9.79
CA TRP A 197 -13.48 -29.23 -9.45
C TRP A 197 -13.02 -29.02 -8.00
N ALA A 198 -12.78 -27.78 -7.59
CA ALA A 198 -12.32 -27.48 -6.24
C ALA A 198 -13.29 -28.01 -5.17
N ARG A 199 -14.60 -27.89 -5.40
CA ARG A 199 -15.66 -28.44 -4.54
C ARG A 199 -15.72 -29.98 -4.57
N SER A 200 -15.33 -30.63 -5.66
CA SER A 200 -15.33 -32.09 -5.76
C SER A 200 -14.15 -32.73 -5.03
N VAL A 201 -12.99 -32.07 -5.03
CA VAL A 201 -11.76 -32.54 -4.35
C VAL A 201 -11.91 -32.47 -2.81
N GLN A 202 -12.77 -31.61 -2.30
CA GLN A 202 -13.01 -31.46 -0.86
C GLN A 202 -13.94 -32.52 -0.25
N LYS A 203 -14.59 -33.36 -1.06
CA LYS A 203 -15.38 -34.49 -0.54
C LYS A 203 -14.49 -35.72 -0.39
N PRO A 204 -14.09 -36.14 0.83
CA PRO A 204 -13.76 -37.54 1.02
C PRO A 204 -15.05 -38.33 0.78
N ALA A 205 -14.96 -39.38 -0.06
CA ALA A 205 -16.06 -40.24 -0.48
C ALA A 205 -16.76 -41.04 0.66
N SER A 206 -16.59 -40.65 1.92
CA SER A 206 -17.07 -41.37 3.09
C SER A 206 -17.70 -40.51 4.20
N ALA A 207 -17.82 -39.19 4.06
CA ALA A 207 -18.41 -38.35 5.12
C ALA A 207 -19.93 -38.16 4.96
N SER A 208 -20.70 -39.25 5.05
CA SER A 208 -22.05 -39.15 5.59
C SER A 208 -21.93 -39.15 7.11
N LYS A 209 -22.35 -38.04 7.74
CA LYS A 209 -22.47 -37.84 9.20
C LYS A 209 -21.17 -37.97 10.03
N LYS A 210 -20.71 -36.84 10.56
CA LYS A 210 -20.43 -36.65 12.00
C LYS A 210 -20.05 -35.20 12.27
N GLU A 211 -20.73 -34.58 13.22
CA GLU A 211 -20.16 -33.49 14.02
C GLU A 211 -18.84 -34.01 14.59
N GLY A 212 -17.74 -33.61 13.98
CA GLY A 212 -16.40 -34.04 14.31
C GLY A 212 -15.46 -32.83 14.31
N PRO A 213 -14.32 -32.92 15.00
CA PRO A 213 -13.36 -31.83 15.09
C PRO A 213 -12.99 -31.31 13.69
N MET A 214 -12.90 -29.99 13.57
CA MET A 214 -12.59 -29.26 12.34
C MET A 214 -11.41 -29.91 11.60
N GLN A 215 -11.51 -30.09 10.29
CA GLN A 215 -10.41 -30.70 9.52
C GLN A 215 -9.11 -29.87 9.69
N PRO A 216 -7.93 -30.52 9.82
CA PRO A 216 -6.66 -29.83 10.10
C PRO A 216 -6.32 -28.69 9.13
N THR A 217 -6.70 -28.81 7.85
CA THR A 217 -6.50 -27.78 6.83
C THR A 217 -7.39 -26.56 7.03
N ALA A 218 -8.63 -26.76 7.49
CA ALA A 218 -9.53 -25.65 7.86
C ALA A 218 -9.03 -24.94 9.12
N MET A 219 -8.50 -25.69 10.09
CA MET A 219 -7.87 -25.13 11.30
C MET A 219 -6.64 -24.28 10.96
N LEU A 220 -5.75 -24.77 10.09
CA LEU A 220 -4.58 -24.00 9.64
C LEU A 220 -4.99 -22.72 8.89
N ALA A 221 -5.97 -22.80 7.99
CA ALA A 221 -6.48 -21.61 7.28
C ALA A 221 -7.06 -20.56 8.25
N SER A 222 -7.76 -21.01 9.30
CA SER A 222 -8.28 -20.13 10.35
C SER A 222 -7.17 -19.47 11.17
N ILE A 223 -6.13 -20.21 11.55
CA ILE A 223 -4.98 -19.66 12.30
C ILE A 223 -4.23 -18.63 11.47
N VAL A 224 -4.01 -18.91 10.18
CA VAL A 224 -3.32 -17.98 9.27
C VAL A 224 -4.14 -16.69 9.10
N LEU A 225 -5.47 -16.81 8.91
CA LEU A 225 -6.35 -15.64 8.85
C LEU A 225 -6.31 -14.82 10.15
N GLU A 226 -6.41 -15.48 11.31
CA GLU A 226 -6.38 -14.79 12.62
C GLU A 226 -5.07 -14.04 12.84
N LYS A 227 -3.92 -14.68 12.51
CA LYS A 227 -2.61 -14.04 12.62
C LYS A 227 -2.47 -12.88 11.63
N TRP A 228 -2.98 -13.03 10.40
CA TRP A 228 -3.00 -11.95 9.43
C TRP A 228 -3.85 -10.76 9.91
N MET A 229 -5.02 -11.00 10.48
CA MET A 229 -5.88 -9.94 11.04
C MET A 229 -5.20 -9.22 12.21
N LYS A 230 -4.56 -9.96 13.13
CA LYS A 230 -3.79 -9.37 14.25
C LYS A 230 -2.65 -8.50 13.76
N ARG A 231 -1.94 -8.94 12.72
CA ARG A 231 -0.90 -8.16 12.07
C ARG A 231 -1.45 -6.84 11.54
N GLN A 232 -2.56 -6.87 10.81
CA GLN A 232 -3.18 -5.67 10.26
C GLN A 232 -3.66 -4.71 11.37
N ALA A 233 -4.29 -5.24 12.43
CA ALA A 233 -4.72 -4.44 13.57
C ALA A 233 -3.54 -3.72 14.24
N GLY A 234 -2.42 -4.40 14.45
CA GLY A 234 -1.22 -3.78 15.03
C GLY A 234 -0.67 -2.60 14.21
N PHE A 235 -0.72 -2.69 12.88
CA PHE A 235 -0.36 -1.57 11.99
C PHE A 235 -1.33 -0.40 12.13
N LEU A 236 -2.64 -0.66 12.14
CA LEU A 236 -3.67 0.37 12.28
C LEU A 236 -3.59 1.07 13.63
N ASP A 237 -3.41 0.31 14.72
CA ASP A 237 -3.25 0.85 16.07
C ASP A 237 -2.02 1.77 16.15
N TYR A 238 -0.88 1.37 15.59
CA TYR A 238 0.31 2.21 15.55
C TYR A 238 0.09 3.51 14.75
N PHE A 239 -0.63 3.41 13.63
CA PHE A 239 -0.96 4.57 12.80
C PHE A 239 -1.88 5.54 13.55
N GLN A 240 -2.90 5.03 14.23
CA GLN A 240 -3.85 5.83 15.01
C GLN A 240 -3.23 6.43 16.28
N LEU A 241 -2.35 5.70 16.98
CA LEU A 241 -1.67 6.22 18.18
C LEU A 241 -0.82 7.46 17.88
N ARG A 242 -0.13 7.48 16.72
CA ARG A 242 0.62 8.67 16.27
C ARG A 242 -0.27 9.80 15.74
N ASP A 243 -1.54 9.53 15.47
CA ASP A 243 -2.53 10.56 15.15
C ASP A 243 -3.20 11.13 16.41
N ALA A 244 -3.42 10.32 17.46
CA ALA A 244 -4.05 10.74 18.71
C ALA A 244 -3.18 11.69 19.55
N ASP A 245 -1.85 11.52 19.51
CA ASP A 245 -0.89 12.45 20.15
C ASP A 245 -0.91 13.89 19.56
N ARG A 246 -1.78 14.17 18.57
CA ARG A 246 -2.05 15.54 18.06
C ARG A 246 -3.23 16.25 18.72
N VAL A 247 -4.14 15.57 19.40
CA VAL A 247 -5.37 16.24 19.91
C VAL A 247 -5.10 16.99 21.22
N ASP A 248 -4.04 16.65 21.95
CA ASP A 248 -3.73 17.19 23.27
C ASP A 248 -2.40 17.98 23.35
N GLY A 249 -1.84 18.43 22.21
CA GLY A 249 -0.57 19.18 22.13
C GLY A 249 -0.72 20.64 21.70
#